data_AF-A0A7V1EPG4-F1
#
_entry.id   AF-A0A7V1EPG4-F1
#
_cell.length_a   1.000
_cell.length_b   1.000
_cell.length_c   1.000
_cell.angle_alpha   90.00
_cell.angle_beta   90.00
_cell.angle_gamma   90.00
#
_symmetry.space_group_name_H-M   'P 1'
#
loop_
_entity.id
_entity.type
_entity.pdbx_description
1 polymer ?
#
loop_
_entity_poly.entity_id
_entity_poly.type
_entity_poly.pdbx_seq_one_letter_code
_entity_poly.pdbx_strand_id
1 'polypeptide(L)'
;MIKRILLIIYSMNILWAISSYPGIINVFQPDGTPIDCFIKGDEWASWHETPDGWSIIKNNNDIWVYAEGVSGIFLLPGNKIVNQDPPPQYIKKHLKPDPVFRPIHRSNINLNASRTDTFRIPVIYFQFPDQAVTYPVGDMDNLFNQEGYGHPGFPGSGSFREFYEEISYNQFSPNATVVGVFTAPNNHDYYGSDGADYGTRVRQLVRAMVDSAEAAGFDWSQFDNDGDGDVDGVTLVHSGLGAEQGDGSNIWSHRWNIGSNAVTYDGVLINDYSINPEMQGTNITAIGVLAHEFGHVLGLPDLYDTDYSSSGAGKLALMASGSWGTSGNTP
;
A
#
# COMPACT_ATOMS: atom_id res chain seq x y z
N MET A 1 26.65 -9.90 44.50
CA MET A 1 25.92 -10.79 43.58
C MET A 1 25.29 -9.92 42.50
N ILE A 2 26.00 -9.67 41.40
CA ILE A 2 25.59 -8.72 40.35
C ILE A 2 24.61 -9.45 39.43
N LYS A 3 23.33 -9.08 39.47
CA LYS A 3 22.33 -9.53 38.48
C LYS A 3 22.65 -8.87 37.15
N ARG A 4 23.15 -9.63 36.19
CA ARG A 4 23.27 -9.19 34.79
C ARG A 4 21.87 -9.16 34.20
N ILE A 5 21.40 -7.98 33.83
CA ILE A 5 20.22 -7.80 32.97
C ILE A 5 20.67 -8.21 31.56
N LEU A 6 20.08 -9.29 31.05
CA LEU A 6 20.24 -9.70 29.66
C LEU A 6 19.41 -8.73 28.81
N LEU A 7 20.08 -7.76 28.17
CA LEU A 7 19.45 -6.94 27.15
C LEU A 7 19.45 -7.77 25.86
N ILE A 8 18.33 -8.42 25.54
CA ILE A 8 18.13 -9.05 24.24
C ILE A 8 17.82 -7.92 23.27
N ILE A 9 18.83 -7.49 22.51
CA ILE A 9 18.65 -6.56 21.40
C ILE A 9 18.06 -7.38 20.26
N TYR A 10 16.73 -7.38 20.13
CA TYR A 10 16.09 -7.77 18.88
C TYR A 10 16.39 -6.66 17.87
N SER A 11 17.16 -6.97 16.83
CA SER A 11 17.25 -6.13 15.65
C SER A 11 15.90 -6.19 14.93
N MET A 12 14.99 -5.27 15.25
CA MET A 12 13.77 -5.07 14.47
C MET A 12 14.18 -4.40 13.16
N ASN A 13 14.03 -5.12 12.05
CA ASN A 13 14.01 -4.49 10.74
C ASN A 13 12.67 -3.75 10.64
N ILE A 14 12.72 -2.46 10.33
CA ILE A 14 11.56 -1.55 10.32
C ILE A 14 11.15 -1.39 8.85
N LEU A 15 9.89 -1.68 8.54
CA LEU A 15 9.35 -1.92 7.19
C LEU A 15 8.04 -1.15 7.00
N TRP A 16 7.69 -0.83 5.74
CA TRP A 16 6.68 0.19 5.42
C TRP A 16 5.85 -0.11 4.14
N ALA A 17 5.20 -1.28 4.04
CA ALA A 17 4.25 -1.56 2.94
C ALA A 17 3.14 -2.53 3.36
N ILE A 18 1.95 -2.38 2.80
CA ILE A 18 0.84 -3.29 3.11
C ILE A 18 1.03 -4.73 2.60
N SER A 19 0.62 -5.69 3.43
CA SER A 19 0.51 -7.10 3.02
C SER A 19 -0.59 -7.33 1.99
N SER A 20 -0.46 -8.35 1.15
CA SER A 20 -1.46 -8.74 0.15
C SER A 20 -2.86 -9.02 0.74
N TYR A 21 -3.91 -8.82 -0.06
CA TYR A 21 -5.29 -9.13 0.31
C TYR A 21 -5.44 -10.60 0.78
N PRO A 22 -6.00 -10.87 1.97
CA PRO A 22 -5.99 -12.21 2.57
C PRO A 22 -7.07 -13.14 2.00
N GLY A 23 -8.03 -12.62 1.24
CA GLY A 23 -9.14 -13.38 0.67
C GLY A 23 -8.81 -14.05 -0.67
N ILE A 24 -9.74 -14.89 -1.14
CA ILE A 24 -9.67 -15.44 -2.49
C ILE A 24 -9.95 -14.32 -3.49
N ILE A 25 -9.16 -14.28 -4.55
CA ILE A 25 -9.31 -13.43 -5.72
C ILE A 25 -9.53 -14.28 -6.96
N ASN A 26 -10.07 -13.65 -8.00
CA ASN A 26 -10.23 -14.27 -9.31
C ASN A 26 -9.24 -13.65 -10.29
N VAL A 27 -8.35 -14.49 -10.80
CA VAL A 27 -7.54 -14.16 -11.99
C VAL A 27 -8.09 -14.94 -13.18
N PHE A 28 -7.81 -14.47 -14.39
CA PHE A 28 -8.39 -15.04 -15.61
C PHE A 28 -7.31 -15.51 -16.56
N GLN A 29 -7.52 -16.68 -17.15
CA GLN A 29 -6.79 -17.10 -18.35
C GLN A 29 -7.11 -16.16 -19.52
N PRO A 30 -6.28 -16.10 -20.58
CA PRO A 30 -6.57 -15.30 -21.77
C PRO A 30 -7.89 -15.62 -22.47
N ASP A 31 -8.44 -16.81 -22.27
CA ASP A 31 -9.76 -17.23 -22.77
C ASP A 31 -10.94 -16.81 -21.88
N GLY A 32 -10.68 -16.12 -20.77
CA GLY A 32 -11.66 -15.68 -19.78
C GLY A 32 -12.01 -16.73 -18.72
N THR A 33 -11.37 -17.91 -18.72
CA THR A 33 -11.59 -18.92 -17.69
C THR A 33 -11.08 -18.44 -16.33
N PRO A 34 -11.91 -18.44 -15.27
CA PRO A 34 -11.49 -17.97 -13.96
C PRO A 34 -10.60 -18.99 -13.24
N ILE A 35 -9.71 -18.48 -12.40
CA ILE A 35 -8.87 -19.21 -11.46
C ILE A 35 -9.04 -18.57 -10.09
N ASP A 36 -9.54 -19.35 -9.14
CA ASP A 36 -9.52 -18.98 -7.73
C ASP A 36 -8.08 -19.09 -7.21
N CYS A 37 -7.57 -18.02 -6.62
CA CYS A 37 -6.26 -18.01 -5.99
C CYS A 37 -6.20 -16.99 -4.86
N PHE A 38 -5.10 -17.01 -4.12
CA PHE A 38 -4.69 -15.98 -3.20
C PHE A 38 -3.53 -15.22 -3.81
N ILE A 39 -3.54 -13.89 -3.69
CA ILE A 39 -2.31 -13.12 -3.75
C ILE A 39 -1.57 -13.31 -2.42
N LYS A 40 -0.25 -13.44 -2.49
CA LYS A 40 0.65 -13.59 -1.35
C LYS A 40 1.78 -12.58 -1.46
N GLY A 41 2.34 -12.21 -0.32
CA GLY A 41 3.53 -11.37 -0.26
C GLY A 41 3.23 -9.90 0.03
N ASP A 42 4.09 -9.04 -0.47
CA ASP A 42 4.05 -7.57 -0.34
C ASP A 42 4.74 -6.92 -1.55
N GLU A 43 4.92 -5.59 -1.50
CA GLU A 43 5.53 -4.77 -2.56
C GLU A 43 6.87 -5.33 -3.09
N TRP A 44 7.65 -6.03 -2.26
CA TRP A 44 9.00 -6.47 -2.61
C TRP A 44 9.02 -7.82 -3.32
N ALA A 45 8.09 -8.69 -2.97
CA ALA A 45 7.91 -9.98 -3.59
C ALA A 45 6.46 -10.42 -3.40
N SER A 46 5.77 -10.63 -4.51
CA SER A 46 4.39 -11.11 -4.52
C SER A 46 4.21 -12.25 -5.52
N TRP A 47 3.26 -13.14 -5.23
CA TRP A 47 2.94 -14.27 -6.08
C TRP A 47 1.51 -14.75 -5.84
N HIS A 48 1.00 -15.54 -6.78
CA HIS A 48 -0.33 -16.13 -6.67
C HIS A 48 -0.23 -17.60 -6.27
N GLU A 49 -1.16 -18.04 -5.43
CA GLU A 49 -1.23 -19.43 -4.96
C GLU A 49 -2.68 -19.94 -5.00
N THR A 50 -2.92 -21.10 -5.59
CA THR A 50 -4.26 -21.71 -5.61
C THR A 50 -4.69 -22.14 -4.20
N PRO A 51 -6.00 -22.35 -3.93
CA PRO A 51 -6.47 -22.86 -2.65
C PRO A 51 -5.85 -24.18 -2.20
N ASP A 52 -5.39 -24.98 -3.17
CA ASP A 52 -4.69 -26.24 -2.92
C ASP A 52 -3.21 -26.08 -2.59
N GLY A 53 -2.67 -24.85 -2.58
CA GLY A 53 -1.27 -24.54 -2.24
C GLY A 53 -0.30 -24.59 -3.42
N TRP A 54 -0.78 -24.50 -4.66
CA TRP A 54 0.09 -24.46 -5.84
C TRP A 54 0.38 -23.03 -6.25
N SER A 55 1.66 -22.67 -6.31
CA SER A 55 2.08 -21.35 -6.79
C SER A 55 1.93 -21.26 -8.31
N ILE A 56 1.39 -20.14 -8.77
CA ILE A 56 1.06 -19.91 -10.18
C ILE A 56 1.61 -18.55 -10.63
N ILE A 57 1.92 -18.43 -11.91
CA ILE A 57 2.47 -17.21 -12.51
C ILE A 57 2.08 -17.12 -13.99
N LYS A 58 2.01 -15.90 -14.54
CA LYS A 58 1.86 -15.68 -15.98
C LYS A 58 3.17 -16.00 -16.71
N ASN A 59 3.08 -16.71 -17.83
CA ASN A 59 4.20 -16.83 -18.77
C ASN A 59 4.25 -15.63 -19.74
N ASN A 60 5.19 -15.63 -20.69
CA ASN A 60 5.36 -14.54 -21.66
C ASN A 60 4.17 -14.31 -22.63
N ASN A 61 3.16 -15.18 -22.61
CA ASN A 61 1.93 -15.06 -23.39
C ASN A 61 0.71 -14.74 -22.49
N ASP A 62 0.94 -14.27 -21.27
CA ASP A 62 -0.09 -13.95 -20.26
C ASP A 62 -0.95 -15.16 -19.83
N ILE A 63 -0.47 -16.38 -20.05
CA ILE A 63 -1.16 -17.62 -19.63
C ILE A 63 -0.72 -17.96 -18.21
N TRP A 64 -1.69 -18.22 -17.33
CA TRP A 64 -1.43 -18.71 -15.98
C TRP A 64 -0.99 -20.18 -16.01
N VAL A 65 0.25 -20.40 -15.56
CA VAL A 65 0.88 -21.71 -15.47
C VAL A 65 1.31 -22.00 -14.03
N TYR A 66 1.48 -23.27 -13.69
CA TYR A 66 2.12 -23.64 -12.43
C TYR A 66 3.57 -23.20 -12.43
N ALA A 67 4.04 -22.62 -11.32
CA ALA A 67 5.44 -22.28 -11.13
C ALA A 67 6.27 -23.56 -10.91
N GLU A 68 7.46 -23.60 -11.51
CA GLU A 68 8.36 -24.76 -11.43
C GLU A 68 9.72 -24.43 -10.79
N GLY A 69 9.95 -23.17 -10.43
CA GLY A 69 11.19 -22.75 -9.78
C GLY A 69 11.12 -21.34 -9.21
N VAL A 70 12.23 -20.91 -8.61
CA VAL A 70 12.41 -19.58 -8.02
C VAL A 70 13.73 -19.00 -8.51
N SER A 71 13.75 -17.72 -8.83
CA SER A 71 14.94 -16.96 -9.19
C SER A 71 14.91 -15.62 -8.47
N GLY A 72 15.46 -15.56 -7.26
CA GLY A 72 15.38 -14.37 -6.41
C GLY A 72 13.92 -14.08 -6.06
N ILE A 73 13.47 -12.86 -6.34
CA ILE A 73 12.12 -12.39 -6.02
C ILE A 73 11.04 -12.89 -7.01
N PHE A 74 11.42 -13.65 -8.04
CA PHE A 74 10.51 -14.11 -9.08
C PHE A 74 10.30 -15.62 -9.04
N LEU A 75 9.05 -16.05 -9.28
CA LEU A 75 8.76 -17.44 -9.63
C LEU A 75 9.09 -17.69 -11.11
N LEU A 76 9.48 -18.92 -11.43
CA LEU A 76 9.76 -19.33 -12.81
C LEU A 76 8.54 -20.07 -13.39
N PRO A 77 8.03 -19.65 -14.56
CA PRO A 77 6.87 -20.27 -15.18
C PRO A 77 7.21 -21.70 -15.65
N GLY A 78 6.28 -22.62 -15.40
CA GLY A 78 6.31 -23.97 -15.93
C GLY A 78 5.61 -24.12 -17.28
N ASN A 79 5.39 -25.37 -17.69
CA ASN A 79 4.71 -25.70 -18.95
C ASN A 79 3.25 -26.14 -18.76
N LYS A 80 2.80 -26.31 -17.52
CA LYS A 80 1.48 -26.85 -17.18
C LYS A 80 0.49 -25.72 -16.93
N ILE A 81 -0.61 -25.71 -17.67
CA ILE A 81 -1.62 -24.65 -17.61
C ILE A 81 -2.56 -24.90 -16.43
N VAL A 82 -2.79 -23.88 -15.60
CA VAL A 82 -3.69 -23.96 -14.44
C VAL A 82 -5.12 -24.24 -14.90
N ASN A 83 -5.81 -25.16 -14.22
CA ASN A 83 -7.17 -25.64 -14.54
C ASN A 83 -7.33 -26.39 -15.89
N GLN A 84 -6.27 -26.58 -16.68
CA GLN A 84 -6.30 -27.39 -17.91
C GLN A 84 -5.41 -28.63 -17.81
N ASP A 85 -4.25 -28.50 -17.16
CA ASP A 85 -3.32 -29.59 -16.89
C ASP A 85 -3.34 -30.01 -15.41
N PRO A 86 -3.00 -31.27 -15.10
CA PRO A 86 -2.73 -31.68 -13.74
C PRO A 86 -1.48 -30.95 -13.18
N PRO A 87 -1.48 -30.56 -11.89
CA PRO A 87 -0.31 -29.95 -11.26
C PRO A 87 0.95 -30.82 -11.33
N PRO A 88 2.14 -30.23 -11.49
CA PRO A 88 3.40 -30.96 -11.59
C PRO A 88 3.75 -31.64 -10.25
N GLN A 89 3.69 -32.98 -10.22
CA GLN A 89 3.89 -33.79 -9.00
C GLN A 89 5.32 -33.73 -8.42
N TYR A 90 6.29 -33.25 -9.20
CA TYR A 90 7.68 -33.10 -8.76
C TYR A 90 7.96 -31.76 -8.07
N ILE A 91 7.02 -30.80 -8.12
CA ILE A 91 7.14 -29.51 -7.44
C ILE A 91 6.47 -29.60 -6.07
N LYS A 92 7.13 -28.99 -5.07
CA LYS A 92 6.55 -28.84 -3.75
C LYS A 92 5.55 -27.69 -3.75
N LYS A 93 4.43 -27.89 -3.06
CA LYS A 93 3.46 -26.84 -2.74
C LYS A 93 4.12 -25.69 -1.96
N HIS A 94 3.50 -24.51 -2.01
CA HIS A 94 3.94 -23.29 -1.34
C HIS A 94 5.33 -22.84 -1.80
N LEU A 95 5.58 -22.93 -3.10
CA LEU A 95 6.77 -22.36 -3.70
C LEU A 95 6.68 -20.83 -3.58
N LYS A 96 7.66 -20.20 -2.96
CA LYS A 96 7.65 -18.77 -2.72
C LYS A 96 8.97 -18.12 -3.16
N PRO A 97 8.94 -16.85 -3.58
CA PRO A 97 10.14 -16.08 -3.84
C PRO A 97 11.10 -16.00 -2.66
N ASP A 98 12.37 -15.70 -2.95
CA ASP A 98 13.36 -15.39 -1.93
C ASP A 98 13.00 -14.06 -1.23
N PRO A 99 13.06 -14.00 0.11
CA PRO A 99 12.76 -12.79 0.84
C PRO A 99 13.83 -11.71 0.60
N VAL A 100 13.38 -10.47 0.42
CA VAL A 100 14.26 -9.32 0.22
C VAL A 100 14.65 -8.70 1.55
N PHE A 101 15.94 -8.38 1.73
CA PHE A 101 16.39 -7.55 2.86
C PHE A 101 16.02 -6.09 2.59
N ARG A 102 15.27 -5.49 3.52
CA ARG A 102 14.62 -4.21 3.30
C ARG A 102 15.34 -3.09 4.05
N PRO A 103 15.57 -1.93 3.42
CA PRO A 103 16.23 -0.81 4.08
C PRO A 103 15.33 -0.18 5.14
N ILE A 104 15.95 0.25 6.24
CA ILE A 104 15.27 0.97 7.32
C ILE A 104 15.00 2.39 6.82
N HIS A 105 13.73 2.70 6.59
CA HIS A 105 13.29 4.10 6.49
C HIS A 105 12.91 4.61 7.88
N ARG A 106 13.19 5.88 8.19
CA ARG A 106 12.79 6.52 9.46
C ARG A 106 11.67 7.51 9.16
N SER A 107 10.66 7.60 10.03
CA SER A 107 9.75 8.74 9.98
C SER A 107 10.55 10.03 10.19
N ASN A 108 10.22 11.06 9.40
CA ASN A 108 10.73 12.42 9.56
C ASN A 108 10.01 13.15 10.71
N ILE A 109 8.83 12.69 11.12
CA ILE A 109 7.98 13.37 12.11
C ILE A 109 8.43 13.09 13.54
N ASN A 110 8.46 14.14 14.36
CA ASN A 110 8.46 14.01 15.82
C ASN A 110 7.09 14.38 16.41
N LEU A 111 6.28 13.35 16.73
CA LEU A 111 4.95 13.53 17.35
C LEU A 111 4.97 14.32 18.67
N ASN A 112 6.07 14.29 19.44
CA ASN A 112 6.17 15.10 20.67
C ASN A 112 6.43 16.59 20.39
N ALA A 113 6.93 16.92 19.20
CA ALA A 113 7.17 18.28 18.74
C ALA A 113 5.99 18.82 17.91
N SER A 114 5.02 17.97 17.54
CA SER A 114 3.79 18.40 16.88
C SER A 114 3.13 19.52 17.69
N ARG A 115 2.87 20.63 17.00
CA ARG A 115 2.49 21.90 17.63
C ARG A 115 0.99 22.02 17.88
N THR A 116 0.22 21.02 17.45
CA THR A 116 -1.24 21.00 17.46
C THR A 116 -1.75 19.59 17.72
N ASP A 117 -2.93 19.54 18.33
CA ASP A 117 -3.79 18.37 18.50
C ASP A 117 -4.39 17.88 17.17
N THR A 118 -4.44 18.76 16.16
CA THR A 118 -4.78 18.42 14.77
C THR A 118 -3.52 18.19 13.95
N PHE A 119 -3.44 17.05 13.26
CA PHE A 119 -2.36 16.71 12.33
C PHE A 119 -2.85 16.86 10.90
N ARG A 120 -2.28 17.79 10.13
CA ARG A 120 -2.72 18.08 8.75
C ARG A 120 -2.06 17.14 7.76
N ILE A 121 -2.86 16.60 6.84
CA ILE A 121 -2.41 15.64 5.82
C ILE A 121 -2.73 16.19 4.43
N PRO A 122 -1.73 16.38 3.55
CA PRO A 122 -2.00 16.67 2.16
C PRO A 122 -2.34 15.37 1.43
N VAL A 123 -3.51 15.32 0.79
CA VAL A 123 -3.95 14.18 -0.02
C VAL A 123 -4.04 14.61 -1.48
N ILE A 124 -3.14 14.12 -2.33
CA ILE A 124 -3.24 14.32 -3.78
C ILE A 124 -4.05 13.18 -4.40
N TYR A 125 -5.16 13.53 -5.04
CA TYR A 125 -5.96 12.58 -5.78
C TYR A 125 -5.70 12.71 -7.28
N PHE A 126 -5.47 11.59 -7.97
CA PHE A 126 -5.05 11.62 -9.36
C PHE A 126 -5.50 10.40 -10.17
N GLN A 127 -5.42 10.56 -11.48
CA GLN A 127 -5.80 9.57 -12.49
C GLN A 127 -4.68 9.38 -13.52
N PHE A 128 -4.84 8.40 -14.41
CA PHE A 128 -3.94 8.18 -15.54
C PHE A 128 -4.61 8.64 -16.86
N PRO A 129 -3.83 8.92 -17.92
CA PRO A 129 -4.38 9.28 -19.23
C PRO A 129 -5.39 8.27 -19.80
N ASP A 130 -5.23 6.99 -19.47
CA ASP A 130 -6.06 5.87 -19.90
C ASP A 130 -6.95 5.28 -18.80
N GLN A 131 -6.89 5.80 -17.58
CA GLN A 131 -7.69 5.33 -16.44
C GLN A 131 -8.14 6.51 -15.57
N ALA A 132 -9.36 6.98 -15.80
CA ALA A 132 -10.00 8.04 -15.02
C ALA A 132 -10.37 7.56 -13.59
N VAL A 133 -10.50 8.50 -12.66
CA VAL A 133 -11.08 8.24 -11.34
C VAL A 133 -12.55 7.81 -11.44
N THR A 134 -13.01 7.00 -10.49
CA THR A 134 -14.40 6.53 -10.41
C THR A 134 -15.27 7.43 -9.54
N TYR A 135 -14.70 7.93 -8.45
CA TYR A 135 -15.34 8.70 -7.40
C TYR A 135 -14.93 10.17 -7.46
N PRO A 136 -15.87 11.11 -7.22
CA PRO A 136 -15.55 12.53 -7.10
C PRO A 136 -14.65 12.81 -5.89
N VAL A 137 -13.94 13.94 -5.93
CA VAL A 137 -13.09 14.43 -4.82
C VAL A 137 -13.83 14.48 -3.48
N GLY A 138 -15.12 14.83 -3.49
CA GLY A 138 -15.93 14.88 -2.27
C GLY A 138 -16.10 13.53 -1.57
N ASP A 139 -16.08 12.41 -2.31
CA ASP A 139 -16.13 11.08 -1.71
C ASP A 139 -14.80 10.72 -1.04
N MET A 140 -13.67 11.17 -1.61
CA MET A 140 -12.36 11.08 -0.95
C MET A 140 -12.33 11.95 0.32
N ASP A 141 -12.80 13.19 0.25
CA ASP A 141 -12.88 14.05 1.43
C ASP A 141 -13.73 13.41 2.54
N ASN A 142 -14.88 12.82 2.18
CA ASN A 142 -15.71 12.10 3.13
C ASN A 142 -14.98 10.88 3.74
N LEU A 143 -14.33 10.07 2.92
CA LEU A 143 -13.56 8.91 3.38
C LEU A 143 -12.48 9.29 4.41
N PHE A 144 -11.80 10.43 4.18
CA PHE A 144 -10.76 10.89 5.08
C PHE A 144 -11.30 11.60 6.34
N ASN A 145 -12.32 12.46 6.20
CA ASN A 145 -12.65 13.48 7.19
C ASN A 145 -14.07 13.42 7.76
N GLN A 146 -15.03 12.77 7.10
CA GLN A 146 -16.44 12.88 7.49
C GLN A 146 -16.70 12.18 8.83
N GLU A 147 -17.23 12.94 9.79
CA GLU A 147 -17.77 12.38 11.04
C GLU A 147 -19.01 11.52 10.75
N GLY A 148 -19.05 10.32 11.32
CA GLY A 148 -20.08 9.33 11.06
C GLY A 148 -20.01 8.73 9.67
N TYR A 149 -18.84 8.75 9.00
CA TYR A 149 -18.67 8.13 7.70
C TYR A 149 -19.04 6.65 7.75
N GLY A 150 -19.58 6.14 6.64
CA GLY A 150 -19.92 4.75 6.47
C GLY A 150 -19.43 4.25 5.13
N HIS A 151 -18.54 3.27 5.15
CA HIS A 151 -18.12 2.57 3.95
C HIS A 151 -19.34 1.91 3.27
N PRO A 152 -19.44 1.85 1.93
CA PRO A 152 -20.56 1.23 1.24
C PRO A 152 -20.90 -0.18 1.77
N GLY A 153 -22.12 -0.33 2.31
CA GLY A 153 -22.60 -1.57 2.91
C GLY A 153 -22.35 -1.70 4.43
N PHE A 154 -21.59 -0.77 5.03
CA PHE A 154 -21.21 -0.75 6.45
C PHE A 154 -21.40 0.67 7.04
N PRO A 155 -22.65 1.13 7.21
CA PRO A 155 -22.93 2.47 7.73
C PRO A 155 -22.35 2.66 9.14
N GLY A 156 -21.71 3.80 9.39
CA GLY A 156 -21.08 4.13 10.68
C GLY A 156 -19.80 3.36 10.96
N SER A 157 -19.12 2.85 9.93
CA SER A 157 -17.81 2.19 10.05
C SER A 157 -16.67 3.14 10.44
N GLY A 158 -16.91 4.45 10.40
CA GLY A 158 -15.92 5.49 10.69
C GLY A 158 -15.10 5.89 9.46
N SER A 159 -14.69 7.15 9.43
CA SER A 159 -13.69 7.68 8.49
C SER A 159 -12.27 7.35 8.95
N PHE A 160 -11.29 7.60 8.08
CA PHE A 160 -9.88 7.53 8.45
C PHE A 160 -9.55 8.38 9.68
N ARG A 161 -10.12 9.60 9.77
CA ARG A 161 -9.97 10.47 10.93
C ARG A 161 -10.53 9.84 12.20
N GLU A 162 -11.76 9.34 12.14
CA GLU A 162 -12.42 8.73 13.31
C GLU A 162 -11.65 7.51 13.84
N PHE A 163 -11.06 6.72 12.95
CA PHE A 163 -10.18 5.61 13.36
C PHE A 163 -9.01 6.08 14.23
N TYR A 164 -8.29 7.12 13.79
CA TYR A 164 -7.14 7.65 14.51
C TYR A 164 -7.54 8.37 15.81
N GLU A 165 -8.69 9.05 15.81
CA GLU A 165 -9.28 9.64 17.02
C GLU A 165 -9.67 8.55 18.03
N GLU A 166 -10.24 7.43 17.57
CA GLU A 166 -10.61 6.31 18.44
C GLU A 166 -9.40 5.67 19.12
N ILE A 167 -8.39 5.24 18.33
CA ILE A 167 -7.23 4.52 18.89
C ILE A 167 -6.32 5.42 19.73
N SER A 168 -6.40 6.74 19.54
CA SER A 168 -5.64 7.72 20.32
C SER A 168 -6.42 8.29 21.51
N TYR A 169 -7.67 7.86 21.75
CA TYR A 169 -8.56 8.45 22.76
C TYR A 169 -8.73 9.97 22.58
N ASN A 170 -8.89 10.42 21.34
CA ASN A 170 -8.99 11.82 20.89
C ASN A 170 -7.74 12.67 21.19
N GLN A 171 -6.57 12.05 21.43
CA GLN A 171 -5.31 12.78 21.63
C GLN A 171 -4.60 13.09 20.32
N PHE A 172 -5.02 12.48 19.21
CA PHE A 172 -4.49 12.71 17.87
C PHE A 172 -5.65 12.76 16.88
N SER A 173 -5.77 13.86 16.16
CA SER A 173 -6.86 14.09 15.20
C SER A 173 -6.28 14.45 13.84
N PRO A 174 -6.20 13.51 12.88
CA PRO A 174 -5.72 13.85 11.55
C PRO A 174 -6.82 14.58 10.76
N ASN A 175 -6.42 15.57 9.98
CA ASN A 175 -7.30 16.34 9.11
C ASN A 175 -6.70 16.42 7.72
N ALA A 176 -7.33 15.72 6.77
CA ALA A 176 -6.85 15.67 5.39
C ALA A 176 -7.34 16.89 4.60
N THR A 177 -6.49 17.41 3.71
CA THR A 177 -6.88 18.33 2.66
C THR A 177 -6.72 17.61 1.33
N VAL A 178 -7.84 17.21 0.73
CA VAL A 178 -7.84 16.51 -0.56
C VAL A 178 -7.76 17.53 -1.70
N VAL A 179 -6.76 17.40 -2.56
CA VAL A 179 -6.53 18.28 -3.70
C VAL A 179 -6.67 17.56 -5.04
N GLY A 180 -7.51 18.16 -5.89
CA GLY A 180 -7.57 17.96 -7.33
C GLY A 180 -7.97 16.56 -7.81
N VAL A 181 -8.01 16.42 -9.13
CA VAL A 181 -7.86 15.15 -9.85
C VAL A 181 -6.80 15.44 -10.91
N PHE A 182 -5.53 15.24 -10.58
CA PHE A 182 -4.43 15.45 -11.52
C PHE A 182 -4.29 14.26 -12.46
N THR A 183 -3.62 14.45 -13.60
CA THR A 183 -3.38 13.36 -14.56
C THR A 183 -1.90 13.03 -14.62
N ALA A 184 -1.57 11.75 -14.43
CA ALA A 184 -0.22 11.23 -14.51
C ALA A 184 0.42 11.48 -15.90
N PRO A 185 1.75 11.67 -15.99
CA PRO A 185 2.42 11.90 -17.27
C PRO A 185 2.37 10.74 -18.27
N ASN A 186 2.14 9.51 -17.79
CA ASN A 186 2.13 8.29 -18.59
C ASN A 186 0.90 7.46 -18.21
N ASN A 187 0.57 6.50 -19.07
CA ASN A 187 -0.48 5.52 -18.87
C ASN A 187 -0.27 4.66 -17.61
N HIS A 188 -1.35 4.10 -17.10
CA HIS A 188 -1.40 3.30 -15.87
C HIS A 188 -0.28 2.25 -15.77
N ASP A 189 -0.21 1.33 -16.73
CA ASP A 189 0.71 0.18 -16.71
C ASP A 189 2.20 0.58 -16.77
N TYR A 190 2.52 1.82 -17.14
CA TYR A 190 3.89 2.33 -17.06
C TYR A 190 4.41 2.31 -15.61
N TYR A 191 3.52 2.50 -14.64
CA TYR A 191 3.82 2.56 -13.21
C TYR A 191 3.51 1.26 -12.46
N GLY A 192 3.15 0.17 -13.16
CA GLY A 192 2.78 -1.10 -12.54
C GLY A 192 3.90 -1.76 -11.73
N SER A 193 3.52 -2.42 -10.64
CA SER A 193 4.42 -3.12 -9.70
C SER A 193 5.22 -4.27 -10.32
N ASP A 194 4.69 -4.91 -11.37
CA ASP A 194 5.40 -5.95 -12.13
C ASP A 194 6.37 -5.39 -13.18
N GLY A 195 6.38 -4.07 -13.37
CA GLY A 195 7.19 -3.36 -14.34
C GLY A 195 8.66 -3.22 -13.93
N ALA A 196 9.54 -3.24 -14.93
CA ALA A 196 10.94 -2.86 -14.72
C ALA A 196 11.04 -1.40 -14.23
N ASP A 197 11.99 -1.13 -13.32
CA ASP A 197 12.21 0.19 -12.72
C ASP A 197 11.02 0.74 -11.91
N TYR A 198 10.09 -0.10 -11.46
CA TYR A 198 8.87 0.26 -10.70
C TYR A 198 9.10 1.39 -9.69
N GLY A 199 9.98 1.19 -8.71
CA GLY A 199 10.23 2.20 -7.66
C GLY A 199 10.82 3.52 -8.19
N THR A 200 11.54 3.52 -9.31
CA THR A 200 12.00 4.76 -9.95
C THR A 200 10.85 5.50 -10.62
N ARG A 201 9.98 4.77 -11.33
CA ARG A 201 8.83 5.35 -12.04
C ARG A 201 7.79 5.91 -11.08
N VAL A 202 7.49 5.20 -9.99
CA VAL A 202 6.55 5.70 -8.95
C VAL A 202 7.11 6.97 -8.29
N ARG A 203 8.40 7.06 -7.99
CA ARG A 203 9.00 8.30 -7.45
C ARG A 203 8.91 9.48 -8.42
N GLN A 204 9.05 9.23 -9.72
CA GLN A 204 8.84 10.24 -10.77
C GLN A 204 7.37 10.65 -10.88
N LEU A 205 6.44 9.69 -10.76
CA LEU A 205 5.00 9.95 -10.70
C LEU A 205 4.64 10.85 -9.51
N VAL A 206 5.07 10.49 -8.31
CA VAL A 206 4.82 11.25 -7.09
C VAL A 206 5.34 12.68 -7.24
N ARG A 207 6.55 12.85 -7.78
CA ARG A 207 7.09 14.18 -8.08
C ARG A 207 6.20 14.97 -9.04
N ALA A 208 5.75 14.36 -10.13
CA ALA A 208 4.86 15.03 -11.08
C ALA A 208 3.51 15.42 -10.46
N MET A 209 2.97 14.61 -9.53
CA MET A 209 1.73 14.92 -8.82
C MET A 209 1.91 16.08 -7.83
N VAL A 210 3.04 16.12 -7.10
CA VAL A 210 3.42 17.26 -6.25
C VAL A 210 3.54 18.55 -7.06
N ASP A 211 4.22 18.50 -8.21
CA ASP A 211 4.33 19.65 -9.11
C ASP A 211 2.97 20.11 -9.66
N SER A 212 2.03 19.18 -9.87
CA SER A 212 0.69 19.51 -10.35
C SER A 212 -0.15 20.20 -9.27
N ALA A 213 -0.03 19.75 -8.02
CA ALA A 213 -0.67 20.39 -6.87
C ALA A 213 -0.10 21.79 -6.62
N GLU A 214 1.22 21.95 -6.66
CA GLU A 214 1.88 23.26 -6.61
C GLU A 214 1.36 24.21 -7.70
N ALA A 215 1.32 23.75 -8.96
CA ALA A 215 0.83 24.54 -10.07
C ALA A 215 -0.66 24.93 -9.94
N ALA A 216 -1.44 24.18 -9.16
CA ALA A 216 -2.82 24.50 -8.81
C ALA A 216 -2.94 25.49 -7.63
N GLY A 217 -1.82 25.91 -7.03
CA GLY A 217 -1.76 26.86 -5.92
C GLY A 217 -1.96 26.21 -4.55
N PHE A 218 -1.62 24.93 -4.41
CA PHE A 218 -1.67 24.23 -3.13
C PHE A 218 -0.54 24.72 -2.21
N ASP A 219 -0.89 25.25 -1.03
CA ASP A 219 0.06 25.79 -0.06
C ASP A 219 0.64 24.69 0.82
N TRP A 220 1.88 24.31 0.56
CA TRP A 220 2.57 23.20 1.24
C TRP A 220 3.02 23.55 2.65
N SER A 221 3.20 24.83 2.98
CA SER A 221 3.70 25.29 4.29
C SER A 221 2.79 24.89 5.46
N GLN A 222 1.55 24.49 5.16
CA GLN A 222 0.55 24.10 6.14
C GLN A 222 0.73 22.68 6.68
N PHE A 223 1.59 21.86 6.07
CA PHE A 223 1.73 20.43 6.35
C PHE A 223 3.06 20.06 7.05
N ASP A 224 3.78 21.08 7.53
CA ASP A 224 4.91 20.96 8.47
C ASP A 224 4.36 21.08 9.91
N ASN A 225 3.86 19.97 10.45
CA ASN A 225 3.13 19.92 11.72
C ASN A 225 4.06 20.02 12.95
N ASP A 226 5.33 19.66 12.83
CA ASP A 226 6.31 19.81 13.92
C ASP A 226 7.27 21.01 13.74
N GLY A 227 7.27 21.61 12.55
CA GLY A 227 8.00 22.83 12.22
C GLY A 227 9.48 22.60 11.97
N ASP A 228 9.86 21.42 11.45
CA ASP A 228 11.23 21.05 11.11
C ASP A 228 11.63 21.45 9.67
N GLY A 229 10.67 21.94 8.89
CA GLY A 229 10.85 22.36 7.51
C GLY A 229 10.61 21.25 6.48
N ASP A 230 9.97 20.15 6.85
CA ASP A 230 9.54 19.06 5.96
C ASP A 230 8.01 18.92 5.97
N VAL A 231 7.43 18.45 4.86
CA VAL A 231 6.03 18.03 4.83
C VAL A 231 5.99 16.63 5.43
N ASP A 232 5.28 16.49 6.55
CA ASP A 232 5.32 15.28 7.38
C ASP A 232 4.87 13.99 6.68
N GLY A 233 4.22 14.09 5.51
CA GLY A 233 3.99 12.95 4.63
C GLY A 233 2.90 13.25 3.62
N VAL A 234 3.21 13.12 2.33
CA VAL A 234 2.22 13.30 1.26
C VAL A 234 1.45 12.02 1.03
N THR A 235 0.13 12.06 1.16
CA THR A 235 -0.73 10.93 0.79
C THR A 235 -1.16 11.08 -0.66
N LEU A 236 -0.98 10.03 -1.46
CA LEU A 236 -1.45 9.97 -2.83
C LEU A 236 -2.55 8.90 -2.92
N VAL A 237 -3.62 9.23 -3.64
CA VAL A 237 -4.69 8.31 -4.00
C VAL A 237 -4.75 8.24 -5.53
N HIS A 238 -4.49 7.06 -6.09
CA HIS A 238 -4.51 6.83 -7.53
C HIS A 238 -5.81 6.17 -7.97
N SER A 239 -6.27 6.45 -9.19
CA SER A 239 -7.46 5.79 -9.73
C SER A 239 -7.28 4.27 -9.82
N GLY A 240 -8.36 3.53 -9.60
CA GLY A 240 -8.40 2.06 -9.72
C GLY A 240 -7.99 1.29 -8.47
N LEU A 241 -7.64 0.02 -8.67
CA LEU A 241 -7.30 -0.95 -7.61
C LEU A 241 -5.79 -0.93 -7.33
N GLY A 242 -5.40 -1.38 -6.14
CA GLY A 242 -3.98 -1.57 -5.81
C GLY A 242 -3.49 -2.96 -6.16
N ALA A 243 -2.19 -3.11 -6.40
CA ALA A 243 -1.59 -4.39 -6.78
C ALA A 243 -1.69 -5.44 -5.68
N GLU A 244 -1.82 -5.01 -4.42
CA GLU A 244 -2.05 -5.89 -3.28
C GLU A 244 -3.39 -6.66 -3.37
N GLN A 245 -4.28 -6.30 -4.31
CA GLN A 245 -5.52 -7.01 -4.63
C GLN A 245 -5.34 -8.06 -5.75
N GLY A 246 -4.13 -8.22 -6.28
CA GLY A 246 -3.74 -9.36 -7.10
C GLY A 246 -3.48 -9.10 -8.58
N ASP A 247 -3.37 -7.85 -9.01
CA ASP A 247 -2.95 -7.49 -10.36
C ASP A 247 -1.72 -6.59 -10.34
N GLY A 248 -0.61 -7.11 -10.86
CA GLY A 248 0.69 -6.45 -10.86
C GLY A 248 0.78 -5.21 -11.76
N SER A 249 -0.17 -5.04 -12.69
CA SER A 249 -0.27 -3.84 -13.52
C SER A 249 -0.58 -2.57 -12.72
N ASN A 250 -1.20 -2.74 -11.54
CA ASN A 250 -1.49 -1.67 -10.60
C ASN A 250 -0.25 -1.26 -9.78
N ILE A 251 -0.36 -0.15 -9.07
CA ILE A 251 0.62 0.26 -8.06
C ILE A 251 0.31 -0.49 -6.77
N TRP A 252 1.32 -1.11 -6.14
CA TRP A 252 1.19 -1.68 -4.79
C TRP A 252 1.20 -0.56 -3.75
N SER A 253 0.27 -0.57 -2.79
CA SER A 253 0.24 0.49 -1.76
C SER A 253 1.49 0.45 -0.88
N HIS A 254 2.16 1.58 -0.71
CA HIS A 254 3.39 1.65 0.06
C HIS A 254 3.71 3.06 0.53
N ARG A 255 4.62 3.15 1.49
CA ARG A 255 5.26 4.39 1.93
C ARG A 255 6.73 4.38 1.55
N TRP A 256 7.21 5.48 0.98
CA TRP A 256 8.62 5.64 0.63
C TRP A 256 9.04 7.12 0.59
N ASN A 257 10.29 7.38 0.19
CA ASN A 257 10.77 8.73 -0.11
C ASN A 257 10.97 8.99 -1.60
N ILE A 258 10.66 10.20 -2.04
CA ILE A 258 10.87 10.69 -3.41
C ILE A 258 12.36 10.68 -3.76
N GLY A 259 13.24 10.87 -2.77
CA GLY A 259 14.69 10.73 -2.88
C GLY A 259 15.30 11.88 -3.69
N SER A 260 16.09 11.55 -4.72
CA SER A 260 16.71 12.58 -5.58
C SER A 260 15.71 13.44 -6.35
N ASN A 261 14.42 13.07 -6.38
CA ASN A 261 13.39 13.88 -7.02
C ASN A 261 12.67 14.81 -6.03
N ALA A 262 13.04 14.80 -4.73
CA ALA A 262 12.45 15.66 -3.70
C ALA A 262 12.51 17.14 -4.10
N VAL A 263 11.58 17.93 -3.56
CA VAL A 263 11.40 19.34 -3.95
C VAL A 263 11.07 20.21 -2.76
N THR A 264 11.46 21.48 -2.83
CA THR A 264 11.04 22.48 -1.85
C THR A 264 10.05 23.44 -2.50
N TYR A 265 8.84 23.50 -1.94
CA TYR A 265 7.82 24.50 -2.24
C TYR A 265 7.37 25.17 -0.94
N ASP A 266 6.97 26.43 -0.99
CA ASP A 266 6.50 27.21 0.16
C ASP A 266 7.40 27.19 1.42
N GLY A 267 8.71 26.94 1.23
CA GLY A 267 9.69 26.90 2.31
C GLY A 267 9.80 25.56 3.04
N VAL A 268 9.10 24.51 2.61
CA VAL A 268 9.14 23.16 3.19
C VAL A 268 9.63 22.13 2.18
N LEU A 269 10.39 21.13 2.63
CA LEU A 269 10.85 20.01 1.82
C LEU A 269 9.74 18.96 1.68
N ILE A 270 9.52 18.48 0.46
CA ILE A 270 8.57 17.42 0.15
C ILE A 270 9.37 16.21 -0.30
N ASN A 271 9.44 15.20 0.56
CA ASN A 271 10.22 14.00 0.30
C ASN A 271 9.53 12.72 0.74
N ASP A 272 8.76 12.70 1.83
CA ASP A 272 8.09 11.49 2.29
C ASP A 272 6.69 11.36 1.67
N TYR A 273 6.32 10.15 1.23
CA TYR A 273 5.01 9.89 0.65
C TYR A 273 4.48 8.51 0.98
N SER A 274 3.16 8.39 0.98
CA SER A 274 2.43 7.13 0.88
C SER A 274 1.51 7.14 -0.34
N ILE A 275 1.38 6.04 -1.06
CA ILE A 275 0.51 5.91 -2.23
C ILE A 275 -0.49 4.77 -2.05
N ASN A 276 -1.75 5.02 -2.39
CA ASN A 276 -2.88 4.14 -2.09
C ASN A 276 -3.88 4.12 -3.26
N PRO A 277 -4.68 3.05 -3.41
CA PRO A 277 -5.72 2.97 -4.42
C PRO A 277 -6.99 3.71 -4.00
N GLU A 278 -7.74 4.15 -5.00
CA GLU A 278 -9.08 4.70 -4.86
C GLU A 278 -10.11 3.60 -4.55
N MET A 279 -9.88 2.37 -5.02
CA MET A 279 -10.86 1.29 -5.00
C MET A 279 -10.40 0.05 -4.23
N GLN A 280 -11.38 -0.63 -3.63
CA GLN A 280 -11.26 -1.99 -3.12
C GLN A 280 -12.37 -2.86 -3.69
N GLY A 281 -12.00 -3.82 -4.52
CA GLY A 281 -12.97 -4.61 -5.31
C GLY A 281 -13.82 -3.72 -6.23
N THR A 282 -15.12 -3.63 -5.97
CA THR A 282 -16.04 -2.81 -6.77
C THR A 282 -16.49 -1.52 -6.07
N ASN A 283 -15.92 -1.22 -4.90
CA ASN A 283 -16.29 -0.08 -4.07
C ASN A 283 -15.10 0.87 -3.91
N ILE A 284 -15.36 2.05 -3.36
CA ILE A 284 -14.33 2.92 -2.82
C ILE A 284 -13.51 2.15 -1.77
N THR A 285 -12.22 2.46 -1.69
CA THR A 285 -11.32 1.80 -0.75
C THR A 285 -11.84 1.89 0.68
N ALA A 286 -11.64 0.82 1.46
CA ALA A 286 -11.82 0.90 2.89
C ALA A 286 -10.67 1.68 3.54
N ILE A 287 -10.90 2.21 4.74
CA ILE A 287 -9.91 3.05 5.43
C ILE A 287 -8.67 2.28 5.89
N GLY A 288 -8.69 0.94 5.89
CA GLY A 288 -7.63 0.14 6.50
C GLY A 288 -6.29 0.17 5.76
N VAL A 289 -6.29 0.20 4.42
CA VAL A 289 -5.06 0.41 3.62
C VAL A 289 -4.49 1.80 3.90
N LEU A 290 -5.34 2.83 3.81
CA LEU A 290 -4.97 4.22 4.11
C LEU A 290 -4.41 4.37 5.54
N ALA A 291 -5.07 3.75 6.52
CA ALA A 291 -4.66 3.80 7.92
C ALA A 291 -3.33 3.09 8.14
N HIS A 292 -3.08 1.96 7.49
CA HIS A 292 -1.81 1.24 7.54
C HIS A 292 -0.66 2.10 7.01
N GLU A 293 -0.81 2.63 5.79
CA GLU A 293 0.21 3.46 5.15
C GLU A 293 0.43 4.79 5.89
N PHE A 294 -0.59 5.35 6.52
CA PHE A 294 -0.40 6.51 7.39
C PHE A 294 0.28 6.14 8.72
N GLY A 295 0.04 4.94 9.26
CA GLY A 295 0.80 4.43 10.40
C GLY A 295 2.29 4.40 10.10
N HIS A 296 2.64 4.15 8.83
CA HIS A 296 4.00 4.23 8.35
C HIS A 296 4.57 5.66 8.35
N VAL A 297 3.78 6.63 7.91
CA VAL A 297 4.12 8.06 8.01
C VAL A 297 4.41 8.44 9.48
N LEU A 298 3.59 7.95 10.42
CA LEU A 298 3.77 8.18 11.87
C LEU A 298 4.94 7.44 12.53
N GLY A 299 5.62 6.56 11.81
CA GLY A 299 6.78 5.84 12.35
C GLY A 299 6.52 4.43 12.88
N LEU A 300 5.36 3.82 12.58
CA LEU A 300 5.05 2.43 12.96
C LEU A 300 5.57 1.40 11.93
N PRO A 301 6.30 0.36 12.36
CA PRO A 301 6.77 -0.71 11.47
C PRO A 301 5.66 -1.69 11.08
N ASP A 302 5.85 -2.41 9.98
CA ASP A 302 5.11 -3.65 9.72
C ASP A 302 5.32 -4.69 10.84
N LEU A 303 4.24 -5.44 11.12
CA LEU A 303 4.17 -6.50 12.12
C LEU A 303 3.76 -7.85 11.52
N TYR A 304 3.71 -7.99 10.19
CA TYR A 304 3.60 -9.28 9.51
C TYR A 304 4.98 -9.88 9.21
N ASP A 305 5.06 -11.20 9.04
CA ASP A 305 6.33 -11.87 8.78
C ASP A 305 6.75 -11.73 7.31
N THR A 306 7.88 -11.08 7.10
CA THR A 306 8.37 -10.66 5.78
C THR A 306 9.27 -11.69 5.10
N ASP A 307 9.64 -12.73 5.85
CA ASP A 307 10.13 -13.99 5.29
C ASP A 307 8.98 -14.92 4.85
N TYR A 308 7.73 -14.46 5.02
CA TYR A 308 6.50 -15.16 4.71
C TYR A 308 6.43 -16.53 5.41
N SER A 309 6.96 -16.65 6.62
CA SER A 309 6.93 -17.88 7.43
C SER A 309 5.65 -18.01 8.27
N SER A 310 5.01 -16.89 8.62
CA SER A 310 3.70 -16.87 9.29
C SER A 310 2.91 -15.59 8.94
N SER A 311 1.78 -15.36 9.63
CA SER A 311 1.01 -14.12 9.52
C SER A 311 1.58 -12.96 10.35
N GLY A 312 2.64 -13.19 11.14
CA GLY A 312 3.08 -12.27 12.20
C GLY A 312 1.93 -11.97 13.17
N ALA A 313 1.69 -10.69 13.48
CA ALA A 313 0.56 -10.25 14.30
C ALA A 313 -0.82 -10.50 13.64
N GLY A 314 -0.85 -10.79 12.33
CA GLY A 314 -2.06 -11.13 11.59
C GLY A 314 -3.17 -10.09 11.76
N LYS A 315 -4.41 -10.55 11.95
CA LYS A 315 -5.59 -9.68 12.08
C LYS A 315 -5.65 -8.90 13.40
N LEU A 316 -4.70 -9.09 14.31
CA LEU A 316 -4.71 -8.42 15.62
C LEU A 316 -4.05 -7.04 15.60
N ALA A 317 -3.40 -6.66 14.50
CA ALA A 317 -2.72 -5.39 14.37
C ALA A 317 -2.98 -4.75 13.00
N LEU A 318 -3.26 -3.43 13.01
CA LEU A 318 -3.35 -2.61 11.80
C LEU A 318 -2.10 -2.76 10.93
N MET A 319 -0.92 -2.73 11.56
CA MET A 319 0.38 -2.86 10.89
C MET A 319 0.68 -4.31 10.41
N ALA A 320 -0.29 -5.20 10.45
CA ALA A 320 -0.24 -6.53 9.86
C ALA A 320 -1.46 -6.71 8.95
N SER A 321 -2.10 -7.89 8.94
CA SER A 321 -3.30 -8.11 8.13
C SER A 321 -4.58 -7.56 8.76
N GLY A 322 -4.48 -6.78 9.86
CA GLY A 322 -5.61 -6.07 10.45
C GLY A 322 -6.08 -4.88 9.61
N SER A 323 -5.22 -4.34 8.73
CA SER A 323 -5.59 -3.34 7.72
C SER A 323 -6.67 -3.84 6.75
N TRP A 324 -6.73 -5.14 6.50
CA TRP A 324 -7.81 -5.76 5.74
C TRP A 324 -9.07 -6.02 6.57
N GLY A 325 -9.10 -5.51 7.80
CA GLY A 325 -10.14 -5.75 8.80
C GLY A 325 -10.25 -7.22 9.20
N THR A 326 -11.07 -7.45 10.23
CA THR A 326 -11.62 -8.80 10.44
C THR A 326 -12.60 -9.15 9.31
N SER A 327 -13.38 -8.16 8.85
CA SER A 327 -14.47 -8.26 7.87
C SER A 327 -14.21 -7.60 6.50
N GLY A 328 -13.09 -6.91 6.28
CA GLY A 328 -12.76 -6.29 4.99
C GLY A 328 -12.92 -4.76 4.89
N ASN A 329 -13.66 -4.12 5.80
CA ASN A 329 -14.19 -2.76 5.54
C ASN A 329 -13.89 -1.72 6.64
N THR A 330 -13.47 -2.18 7.82
CA THR A 330 -12.98 -1.32 8.92
C THR A 330 -11.90 -2.12 9.69
N PRO A 331 -10.70 -1.55 9.91
CA PRO A 331 -9.57 -2.21 10.56
C PRO A 331 -9.73 -2.36 12.08
#